data_AF-A0A1M4SK53-F1
#
_entry.id   AF-A0A1M4SK53-F1
#
_cell.length_a   1.000
_cell.length_b   1.000
_cell.length_c   1.000
_cell.angle_alpha   90.00
_cell.angle_beta   90.00
_cell.angle_gamma   90.00
#
_symmetry.space_group_name_H-M   'P 1'
#
loop_
_entity.id
_entity.type
_entity.pdbx_description
1 polymer ?
#
loop_
_entity_poly.entity_id
_entity_poly.type
_entity_poly.pdbx_seq_one_letter_code
_entity_poly.pdbx_strand_id
1 'polypeptide(L)'
;MNPLFERAVQEEVMKEFLTWFKEISINNQEKWVVPSQTVALMISWTVFGVAVEWSQGKPEKISIHEIADHLLDMITKGADCLIPKD
;
A
#
# COMPACT_ATOMS: atom_id res chain seq x y z
N MET A 1 -6.97 -17.26 9.29
CA MET A 1 -6.45 -17.78 8.01
C MET A 1 -5.14 -18.53 8.31
N ASN A 2 -4.50 -19.19 7.33
CA ASN A 2 -3.18 -19.78 7.54
C ASN A 2 -2.11 -18.65 7.52
N PRO A 3 -1.27 -18.48 8.56
CA PRO A 3 -0.28 -17.40 8.60
C PRO A 3 0.72 -17.40 7.45
N LEU A 4 1.05 -18.58 6.91
CA LEU A 4 1.94 -18.70 5.75
C LEU A 4 1.26 -18.20 4.47
N PHE A 5 -0.05 -18.41 4.35
CA PHE A 5 -0.83 -17.91 3.22
C PHE A 5 -0.95 -16.38 3.28
N GLU A 6 -1.27 -15.81 4.44
CA GLU A 6 -1.34 -14.36 4.64
C GLU A 6 -0.02 -13.68 4.28
N ARG A 7 1.10 -14.23 4.75
CA ARG A 7 2.43 -13.72 4.41
C ARG A 7 2.72 -13.85 2.91
N ALA A 8 2.41 -14.98 2.28
CA ALA A 8 2.65 -15.15 0.84
C ALA A 8 1.83 -14.15 0.00
N VAL A 9 0.56 -13.94 0.32
CA VAL A 9 -0.28 -12.97 -0.38
C VAL A 9 0.25 -11.55 -0.19
N GLN A 10 0.62 -11.18 1.04
CA GLN A 10 1.18 -9.87 1.31
C GLN A 10 2.51 -9.64 0.58
N GLU A 11 3.39 -10.65 0.50
CA GLU A 11 4.65 -10.58 -0.23
C GLU A 11 4.44 -10.36 -1.74
N GLU A 12 3.41 -10.98 -2.34
CA GLU A 12 3.06 -10.72 -3.76
C GLU A 12 2.58 -9.27 -3.95
N VAL A 13 1.68 -8.78 -3.09
CA VAL A 13 1.22 -7.39 -3.13
C VAL A 13 2.41 -6.41 -2.96
N MET A 14 3.33 -6.72 -2.07
CA MET A 14 4.55 -5.92 -1.87
C MET A 14 5.43 -5.86 -3.12
N LYS A 15 5.58 -6.97 -3.86
CA LYS A 15 6.38 -7.01 -5.09
C LYS A 15 5.81 -6.07 -6.16
N GLU A 16 4.49 -6.02 -6.31
CA GLU A 16 3.83 -5.12 -7.25
C GLU A 16 4.12 -3.65 -6.90
N PHE A 17 3.96 -3.26 -5.64
CA PHE A 17 4.27 -1.90 -5.19
C PHE A 17 5.76 -1.56 -5.36
N LEU A 18 6.65 -2.50 -5.08
CA LEU A 18 8.09 -2.27 -5.22
C LEU A 18 8.50 -2.04 -6.68
N THR A 19 7.89 -2.78 -7.61
CA THR A 19 8.08 -2.58 -9.05
C THR A 19 7.59 -1.20 -9.46
N TRP A 20 6.38 -0.83 -9.06
CA TRP A 20 5.81 0.48 -9.35
C TRP A 20 6.65 1.64 -8.79
N PHE A 21 7.13 1.54 -7.55
CA PHE A 21 7.99 2.59 -6.97
C PHE A 21 9.35 2.71 -7.66
N LYS A 22 9.91 1.61 -8.15
CA LYS A 22 11.13 1.66 -8.97
C LYS A 22 10.89 2.43 -10.25
N GLU A 23 9.76 2.18 -10.93
CA GLU A 23 9.40 2.90 -12.15
C GLU A 23 9.19 4.40 -11.90
N ILE A 24 8.50 4.77 -10.82
CA ILE A 24 8.31 6.19 -10.44
C ILE A 24 9.67 6.84 -10.10
N SER A 25 10.51 6.18 -9.30
CA SER A 25 11.81 6.71 -8.91
C SER A 25 12.75 6.93 -10.11
N ILE A 26 12.68 6.07 -11.12
CA ILE A 26 13.43 6.22 -12.37
C ILE A 26 12.95 7.46 -13.15
N ASN A 27 11.65 7.76 -13.10
CA ASN A 27 11.03 8.82 -13.90
C ASN A 27 11.05 10.20 -13.21
N ASN A 28 10.95 10.27 -11.89
CA ASN A 28 10.71 11.53 -11.17
C ASN A 28 11.94 12.14 -10.47
N GLN A 29 13.12 11.49 -10.43
CA GLN A 29 14.28 11.92 -9.62
C GLN A 29 13.99 12.15 -8.12
N GLU A 30 12.76 11.91 -7.65
CA GLU A 30 12.33 12.09 -6.27
C GLU A 30 13.03 11.08 -5.37
N LYS A 31 13.93 11.60 -4.53
CA LYS A 31 14.58 10.83 -3.48
C LYS A 31 13.63 10.76 -2.29
N TRP A 32 12.87 9.66 -2.22
CA TRP A 32 12.11 9.29 -1.04
C TRP A 32 13.01 9.35 0.20
N VAL A 33 12.53 9.96 1.28
CA VAL A 33 13.24 10.04 2.57
C VAL A 33 13.40 8.65 3.20
N VAL A 34 12.51 7.73 2.85
CA VAL A 34 12.45 6.35 3.36
C VAL A 34 12.75 5.36 2.22
N PRO A 35 13.44 4.23 2.47
CA PRO A 35 13.66 3.23 1.43
C PRO A 35 12.35 2.73 0.80
N SER A 36 12.31 2.63 -0.52
CA SER A 36 11.12 2.16 -1.27
C SER A 36 10.62 0.79 -0.81
N GLN A 37 11.52 -0.09 -0.37
CA GLN A 37 11.17 -1.38 0.22
C GLN A 37 10.35 -1.24 1.51
N THR A 38 10.70 -0.28 2.38
CA THR A 38 9.95 -0.01 3.62
C THR A 38 8.57 0.57 3.30
N VAL A 39 8.48 1.47 2.31
CA VAL A 39 7.20 2.04 1.84
C VAL A 39 6.30 0.94 1.25
N ALA A 40 6.84 0.09 0.38
CA ALA A 40 6.12 -1.05 -0.20
C ALA A 40 5.64 -2.06 0.87
N LEU A 41 6.47 -2.32 1.89
CA LEU A 41 6.08 -3.18 3.01
C LEU A 41 4.89 -2.60 3.78
N MET A 42 4.93 -1.31 4.13
CA MET A 42 3.84 -0.68 4.88
C MET A 42 2.53 -0.68 4.08
N ILE A 43 2.57 -0.25 2.82
CA ILE A 43 1.39 -0.15 1.96
C ILE A 43 0.77 -1.52 1.70
N SER A 44 1.58 -2.54 1.44
CA SER A 44 1.06 -3.89 1.20
C SER A 44 0.34 -4.48 2.43
N TRP A 45 0.84 -4.24 3.64
CA TRP A 45 0.11 -4.61 4.86
C TRP A 45 -1.18 -3.82 5.05
N THR A 46 -1.18 -2.52 4.73
CA THR A 46 -2.39 -1.69 4.79
C THR A 46 -3.47 -2.17 3.81
N VAL A 47 -3.11 -2.41 2.54
CA VAL A 47 -4.02 -2.97 1.52
C VAL A 47 -4.56 -4.32 1.96
N PHE A 48 -3.67 -5.23 2.36
CA PHE A 48 -4.04 -6.58 2.71
C PHE A 48 -4.93 -6.63 3.96
N GLY A 49 -4.60 -5.87 5.01
CA GLY A 49 -5.41 -5.79 6.23
C GLY A 49 -6.83 -5.30 5.95
N VAL A 50 -6.97 -4.27 5.12
CA VAL A 50 -8.29 -3.74 4.73
C VAL A 50 -9.08 -4.75 3.89
N ALA A 51 -8.43 -5.46 2.96
CA ALA A 51 -9.07 -6.52 2.19
C ALA A 51 -9.54 -7.68 3.09
N VAL A 52 -8.74 -8.06 4.09
CA VAL A 52 -9.09 -9.09 5.07
C VAL A 52 -10.31 -8.67 5.88
N GLU A 53 -10.31 -7.46 6.45
CA GLU A 53 -11.46 -6.94 7.22
C GLU A 53 -12.72 -6.90 6.35
N TRP A 54 -12.62 -6.35 5.12
CA TRP A 54 -13.75 -6.26 4.21
C TRP A 54 -14.32 -7.63 3.85
N SER A 55 -13.46 -8.62 3.59
CA SER A 55 -13.88 -9.99 3.29
C SER A 55 -14.65 -10.66 4.44
N GLN A 56 -14.46 -10.20 5.67
CA GLN A 56 -15.16 -10.68 6.86
C GLN A 56 -16.49 -9.96 7.12
N GLY A 57 -16.93 -9.09 6.20
CA GLY A 57 -18.16 -8.33 6.30
C GLY A 57 -18.04 -7.04 7.14
N LYS A 58 -16.82 -6.57 7.42
CA LYS A 58 -16.57 -5.32 8.12
C LYS A 58 -15.74 -4.37 7.25
N PRO A 59 -16.13 -3.10 7.08
CA PRO A 59 -17.28 -2.42 7.67
C PRO A 59 -18.57 -2.62 6.87
N GLU A 60 -19.68 -2.89 7.55
CA GLU A 60 -21.00 -3.17 6.93
C GLU A 60 -21.58 -2.03 6.07
N LYS A 61 -20.99 -0.83 6.12
CA LYS A 61 -21.56 0.40 5.56
C LYS A 61 -20.74 1.04 4.44
N ILE A 62 -19.62 0.44 4.04
CA ILE A 62 -18.73 1.03 3.03
C ILE A 62 -18.54 0.02 1.91
N SER A 63 -18.75 0.45 0.67
CA SER A 63 -18.51 -0.36 -0.51
C SER A 63 -17.01 -0.59 -0.72
N ILE A 64 -16.66 -1.65 -1.47
CA ILE A 64 -15.26 -1.93 -1.81
C ILE A 64 -14.61 -0.78 -2.61
N HIS A 65 -15.40 -0.08 -3.44
CA HIS A 65 -14.93 1.06 -4.21
C HIS A 65 -14.58 2.24 -3.29
N GLU A 66 -15.47 2.60 -2.36
CA GLU A 66 -15.20 3.67 -1.39
C GLU A 66 -14.00 3.36 -0.50
N ILE A 67 -13.83 2.10 -0.09
CA ILE A 67 -12.65 1.67 0.67
C ILE A 67 -11.38 1.81 -0.16
N ALA A 68 -11.40 1.38 -1.43
CA ALA A 68 -10.26 1.51 -2.32
C ALA A 68 -9.87 2.98 -2.54
N ASP A 69 -10.86 3.86 -2.73
CA ASP A 69 -10.63 5.30 -2.89
C ASP A 69 -10.01 5.92 -1.64
N HIS A 70 -10.54 5.61 -0.45
CA HIS A 70 -9.96 6.09 0.81
C HIS A 70 -8.54 5.57 1.03
N LEU A 71 -8.29 4.31 0.66
CA LEU A 71 -6.98 3.70 0.81
C LEU A 71 -5.95 4.35 -0.12
N LEU A 72 -6.35 4.63 -1.37
CA LEU A 72 -5.54 5.36 -2.33
C LEU A 72 -5.24 6.79 -1.83
N ASP A 73 -6.25 7.52 -1.39
CA ASP A 73 -6.12 8.90 -0.89
C ASP A 73 -5.20 8.98 0.34
N MET A 74 -5.32 8.03 1.27
CA MET A 74 -4.44 7.93 2.43
C MET A 74 -2.99 7.63 2.03
N ILE A 75 -2.79 6.71 1.07
CA ILE A 75 -1.44 6.34 0.61
C ILE A 75 -0.78 7.51 -0.11
N THR A 76 -1.48 8.20 -1.00
CA THR A 76 -0.92 9.32 -1.77
C THR A 76 -0.61 10.51 -0.88
N LYS A 77 -1.56 10.94 -0.04
CA LYS A 77 -1.31 12.02 0.94
C LYS A 77 -0.21 11.67 1.95
N GLY A 78 -0.14 10.41 2.37
CA GLY A 78 0.92 9.92 3.24
C GLY A 78 2.28 9.90 2.55
N ALA A 79 2.33 9.50 1.28
CA ALA A 79 3.54 9.47 0.47
C ALA A 79 4.10 10.88 0.21
N ASP A 80 3.24 11.89 0.04
CA ASP A 80 3.67 13.31 -0.08
C ASP A 80 4.49 13.77 1.13
N CYS A 81 4.26 13.21 2.33
CA CYS A 81 5.05 13.51 3.51
C CYS A 81 6.43 12.81 3.52
N LEU A 82 6.64 11.82 2.65
CA LEU A 82 7.88 11.06 2.53
C LEU A 82 8.78 11.57 1.40
N ILE A 83 8.31 12.57 0.65
CA ILE A 83 9.08 13.29 -0.37
C ILE A 83 9.64 14.56 0.30
N PRO A 84 10.94 14.87 0.17
CA PRO A 84 11.50 16.12 0.67
C PRO A 84 10.76 17.32 0.07
N LYS A 85 10.38 18.28 0.91
CA LYS A 85 9.87 19.58 0.45
C LYS A 85 11.06 20.55 0.36
N ASP A 86 11.23 21.18 -0.80
CA ASP A 86 12.22 22.24 -1.02
C ASP A 86 12.03 23.43 -0.07
#